data_AF-A0A7J8KAR0-F1
#
_entry.id   AF-A0A7J8KAR0-F1
#
_cell.length_a   1.000
_cell.length_b   1.000
_cell.length_c   1.000
_cell.angle_alpha   90.00
_cell.angle_beta   90.00
_cell.angle_gamma   90.00
#
_symmetry.space_group_name_H-M   'P 1'
#
loop_
_entity.id
_entity.type
_entity.pdbx_description
1 polymer ?
#
loop_
_entity_poly.entity_id
_entity_poly.type
_entity_poly.pdbx_seq_one_letter_code
_entity_poly.pdbx_strand_id
1 'polypeptide(L)'
;MASGFSGRVLRLVHVCMAVEPLARIIRVILQSVPDMTNIMALILFFMLMFSVFGVTLFGAFVPMHFQNLHVALYTLFICITQDGWVDIYDNFQTETREYTMEIWGALYFVIFITIGAFIGINLLVVVVTTNLEQMMKAEQGQQIQMQFSETDKEEEYSDNELPLVHCAVARAEVSGLPQEPLMGGPLSNLSENTCDNFCLVLEAIQENLMQYKEIRDELNRIVEEVRSIRFNQEQEEEMLHKQLSMSVSAESKSSLDLREMACQQDLITALVNMDKVHDSNTNILLNKHKASR
;
A
#
# COMPACT_ATOMS: atom_id res chain seq x y z
N MET A 1 23.57 19.57 44.06
CA MET A 1 24.23 19.88 42.76
C MET A 1 23.41 19.43 41.53
N ALA A 2 22.22 18.83 41.68
CA ALA A 2 21.37 18.36 40.57
C ALA A 2 20.34 19.39 40.06
N SER A 3 19.98 20.40 40.87
CA SER A 3 18.98 21.42 40.53
C SER A 3 19.43 22.40 39.43
N GLY A 4 20.73 22.55 39.20
CA GLY A 4 21.28 23.41 38.15
C GLY A 4 21.19 22.83 36.73
N PHE A 5 21.16 21.50 36.60
CA PHE A 5 21.10 20.83 35.29
C PHE A 5 19.67 20.83 34.72
N SER A 6 18.65 20.58 35.54
CA SER A 6 17.25 20.61 35.11
C SER A 6 16.84 21.98 34.56
N GLY A 7 17.28 23.07 35.19
CA GLY A 7 17.02 24.43 34.71
C GLY A 7 17.84 24.85 33.47
N ARG A 8 18.90 24.10 33.13
CA ARG A 8 19.65 24.28 31.88
C ARG A 8 18.99 23.51 30.73
N VAL A 9 18.51 22.30 31.00
CA VAL A 9 17.74 21.50 30.04
C VAL A 9 16.42 22.19 29.68
N LEU A 10 15.68 22.70 30.67
CA LEU A 10 14.46 23.48 30.43
C LEU A 10 14.71 24.74 29.61
N ARG A 11 15.83 25.43 29.86
CA ARG A 11 16.26 26.58 29.03
C ARG A 11 16.60 26.17 27.60
N LEU A 12 17.29 25.05 27.42
CA LEU A 12 17.58 24.52 26.08
C LEU A 12 16.28 24.18 25.34
N VAL A 13 15.34 23.49 25.99
CA VAL A 13 14.04 23.15 25.39
C VAL A 13 13.25 24.42 25.04
N HIS A 14 13.24 25.44 25.91
CA HIS A 14 12.62 26.72 25.60
C HIS A 14 13.27 27.44 24.41
N VAL A 15 14.60 27.44 24.32
CA VAL A 15 15.33 28.01 23.17
C VAL A 15 15.05 27.20 21.91
N CYS A 16 14.96 25.88 22.01
CA CYS A 16 14.58 24.99 20.90
C CYS A 16 13.14 25.22 20.43
N MET A 17 12.23 25.53 21.36
CA MET A 17 10.84 25.91 21.06
C MET A 17 10.71 27.32 20.46
N ALA A 18 11.73 28.17 20.59
CA ALA A 18 11.76 29.48 19.95
C ALA A 18 12.12 29.39 18.45
N VAL A 19 12.71 28.27 18.01
CA VAL A 19 13.07 28.02 16.61
C VAL A 19 11.91 27.32 15.91
N GLU A 20 11.23 28.01 14.99
CA GLU A 20 10.01 27.53 14.33
C GLU A 20 10.11 26.11 13.72
N PRO A 21 11.20 25.73 13.01
CA PRO A 21 11.38 24.36 12.52
C PRO A 21 11.44 23.30 13.64
N LEU A 22 12.16 23.59 14.73
CA LEU A 22 12.41 22.63 15.80
C LEU A 22 11.20 22.49 16.72
N ALA A 23 10.52 23.60 16.99
CA ALA A 23 9.25 23.62 17.71
C ALA A 23 8.18 22.78 17.01
N ARG A 24 8.15 22.81 15.66
CA ARG A 24 7.24 21.99 14.86
C ARG A 24 7.49 20.49 15.07
N ILE A 25 8.75 20.06 14.97
CA ILE A 25 9.13 18.65 15.16
C ILE A 25 8.80 18.19 16.59
N ILE A 26 9.15 18.97 17.61
CA ILE A 26 8.89 18.59 19.01
C ILE A 26 7.38 18.53 19.28
N ARG A 27 6.57 19.44 18.72
CA ARG A 27 5.11 19.38 18.83
C ARG A 27 4.53 18.11 18.22
N VAL A 28 5.02 17.69 17.04
CA VAL A 28 4.60 16.44 16.40
C VAL A 28 4.92 15.24 17.28
N ILE A 29 6.12 15.20 17.87
CA ILE A 29 6.52 14.14 18.80
C ILE A 29 5.62 14.14 20.04
N LEU A 30 5.41 15.30 20.67
CA LEU A 30 4.56 15.41 21.87
C LEU A 30 3.10 15.10 21.61
N GLN A 31 2.58 15.43 20.42
CA GLN A 31 1.22 15.09 20.01
C GLN A 31 1.03 13.59 19.75
N SER A 32 2.11 12.87 19.43
CA SER A 32 2.08 11.41 19.22
C SER A 32 2.17 10.61 20.53
N VAL A 33 2.59 11.22 21.65
CA VAL A 33 2.64 10.57 22.97
C VAL A 33 1.25 10.18 23.52
N PRO A 34 0.22 11.05 23.54
CA PRO A 34 -1.09 10.71 24.08
C PRO A 34 -1.71 9.50 23.37
N ASP A 35 -1.57 9.41 22.04
CA ASP A 35 -2.06 8.28 21.23
C ASP A 35 -1.46 6.93 21.67
N MET A 36 -0.25 6.97 22.24
CA MET A 36 0.52 5.80 22.68
C MET A 36 0.39 5.50 24.16
N THR A 37 -0.35 6.31 24.91
CA THR A 37 -0.40 6.25 26.38
C THR A 37 -0.90 4.90 26.89
N ASN A 38 -1.88 4.29 26.23
CA ASN A 38 -2.44 3.00 26.67
C ASN A 38 -1.38 1.88 26.65
N ILE A 39 -0.61 1.79 25.58
CA ILE A 39 0.43 0.75 25.42
C ILE A 39 1.62 1.07 26.32
N MET A 40 1.99 2.34 26.45
CA MET A 40 3.03 2.76 27.40
C MET A 40 2.66 2.44 28.85
N ALA A 41 1.39 2.63 29.24
CA ALA A 41 0.89 2.25 30.56
C ALA A 41 0.95 0.74 30.76
N LEU A 42 0.64 -0.04 29.73
CA LEU A 42 0.73 -1.50 29.76
C LEU A 42 2.19 -1.98 29.90
N ILE A 43 3.13 -1.40 29.14
CA ILE A 43 4.57 -1.67 29.27
C ILE A 43 5.07 -1.32 30.67
N LEU A 44 4.69 -0.15 31.19
CA LEU A 44 5.07 0.28 32.53
C LEU A 44 4.54 -0.67 33.61
N PHE A 45 3.27 -1.09 33.50
CA PHE A 45 2.68 -2.05 34.42
C PHE A 45 3.39 -3.41 34.38
N PHE A 46 3.67 -3.91 33.17
CA PHE A 46 4.45 -5.15 32.98
C PHE A 46 5.85 -5.04 33.61
N MET A 47 6.56 -3.94 33.38
CA MET A 47 7.86 -3.69 34.00
C MET A 47 7.78 -3.56 35.52
N LEU A 48 6.71 -2.95 36.07
CA LEU A 48 6.50 -2.86 37.51
C LEU A 48 6.31 -4.23 38.15
N MET A 49 5.50 -5.09 37.52
CA MET A 49 5.30 -6.46 37.97
C MET A 49 6.62 -7.24 38.02
N PHE A 50 7.39 -7.21 36.94
CA PHE A 50 8.69 -7.87 36.87
C PHE A 50 9.72 -7.23 37.81
N SER A 51 9.68 -5.91 38.00
CA SER A 51 10.59 -5.22 38.93
C SER A 51 10.38 -5.70 40.38
N VAL A 52 9.13 -5.87 40.82
CA VAL A 52 8.82 -6.43 42.14
C VAL A 52 9.32 -7.88 42.25
N PHE A 53 9.12 -8.70 41.22
CA PHE A 53 9.66 -10.07 41.20
C PHE A 53 11.20 -10.08 41.21
N GLY A 54 11.84 -9.21 40.45
CA GLY A 54 13.29 -9.11 40.39
C GLY A 54 13.91 -8.69 41.73
N VAL A 55 13.34 -7.69 42.41
CA VAL A 55 13.81 -7.28 43.75
C VAL A 55 13.60 -8.38 44.77
N THR A 56 12.47 -9.09 44.72
CA THR A 56 12.15 -10.16 45.69
C THR A 56 12.98 -11.43 45.49
N LEU A 57 13.26 -11.82 44.24
CA LEU A 57 14.03 -13.02 43.91
C LEU A 57 15.54 -12.78 43.93
N PHE A 58 15.99 -11.65 43.37
CA PHE A 58 17.39 -11.39 43.09
C PHE A 58 17.99 -10.23 43.88
N GLY A 59 17.21 -9.46 44.64
CA GLY A 59 17.72 -8.27 45.35
C GLY A 59 18.82 -8.55 46.36
N ALA A 60 18.82 -9.74 46.98
CA ALA A 60 19.87 -10.17 47.89
C ALA A 60 21.15 -10.64 47.16
N PHE A 61 21.01 -11.15 45.94
CA PHE A 61 22.11 -11.75 45.17
C PHE A 61 22.77 -10.73 44.25
N VAL A 62 21.99 -9.92 43.54
CA VAL A 62 22.50 -8.94 42.57
C VAL A 62 21.98 -7.54 42.94
N PRO A 63 22.45 -6.96 44.07
CA PRO A 63 21.97 -5.66 44.53
C PRO A 63 22.28 -4.53 43.53
N MET A 64 23.34 -4.66 42.72
CA MET A 64 23.67 -3.67 41.68
C MET A 64 22.50 -3.38 40.73
N HIS A 65 21.66 -4.38 40.45
CA HIS A 65 20.54 -4.29 39.51
C HIS A 65 19.18 -4.39 40.21
N PHE A 66 19.08 -5.10 41.33
CA PHE A 66 17.80 -5.42 41.97
C PHE A 66 17.71 -4.98 43.44
N GLN A 67 18.54 -4.03 43.91
CA GLN A 67 18.47 -3.56 45.30
C GLN A 67 17.15 -2.87 45.66
N ASN A 68 16.64 -2.00 44.78
CA ASN A 68 15.43 -1.21 45.01
C ASN A 68 14.54 -1.23 43.76
N LEU A 69 13.23 -1.01 43.95
CA LEU A 69 12.26 -0.98 42.84
C LEU A 69 12.68 -0.06 41.69
N HIS A 70 13.21 1.13 41.99
CA HIS A 70 13.66 2.08 40.97
C HIS A 70 14.88 1.60 40.18
N VAL A 71 15.84 0.93 40.85
CA VAL A 71 17.04 0.39 40.20
C VAL A 71 16.67 -0.83 39.34
N ALA A 72 15.76 -1.66 39.83
CA ALA A 72 15.22 -2.80 39.09
C ALA A 72 14.41 -2.34 37.87
N LEU A 73 13.58 -1.30 37.99
CA LEU A 73 12.90 -0.69 36.85
C LEU A 73 13.86 -0.17 35.78
N TYR A 74 14.94 0.51 36.19
CA TYR A 74 15.96 0.98 35.26
C TYR A 74 16.69 -0.16 34.56
N THR A 75 17.04 -1.21 35.31
CA THR A 75 17.64 -2.44 34.75
C THR A 75 16.69 -3.08 33.73
N LEU A 76 15.41 -3.24 34.08
CA LEU A 76 14.41 -3.82 33.18
C LEU A 76 14.11 -2.94 31.97
N PHE A 77 14.25 -1.62 32.10
CA PHE A 77 14.18 -0.71 30.97
C PHE A 77 15.32 -0.96 29.96
N ILE A 78 16.55 -1.21 30.44
CA ILE A 78 17.66 -1.62 29.57
C ILE A 78 17.36 -2.98 28.92
N CYS A 79 16.78 -3.92 29.69
CA CYS A 79 16.45 -5.24 29.17
C CYS A 79 15.31 -5.21 28.12
N ILE A 80 14.29 -4.36 28.26
CA ILE A 80 13.18 -4.28 27.31
C ILE A 80 13.61 -3.62 25.99
N THR A 81 14.61 -2.74 26.02
CA THR A 81 15.23 -2.21 24.80
C THR A 81 16.11 -3.24 24.08
N GLN A 82 16.27 -4.44 24.65
CA GLN A 82 17.09 -5.54 24.12
C GLN A 82 18.57 -5.16 23.88
N ASP A 83 19.05 -4.13 24.56
CA ASP A 83 20.42 -3.64 24.46
C ASP A 83 21.08 -3.73 25.85
N GLY A 84 22.33 -4.17 25.93
CA GLY A 84 23.06 -4.30 27.20
C GLY A 84 22.51 -5.34 28.21
N TRP A 85 21.48 -6.12 27.87
CA TRP A 85 20.91 -7.14 28.77
C TRP A 85 21.85 -8.33 29.00
N VAL A 86 22.73 -8.62 28.04
CA VAL A 86 23.73 -9.70 28.15
C VAL A 86 24.72 -9.40 29.27
N ASP A 87 25.21 -8.17 29.35
CA ASP A 87 26.13 -7.75 30.41
C ASP A 87 25.47 -7.84 31.78
N ILE A 88 24.18 -7.47 31.87
CA ILE A 88 23.40 -7.60 33.10
C ILE A 88 23.25 -9.08 33.50
N TYR A 89 22.98 -9.96 32.54
CA TYR A 89 22.90 -11.41 32.78
C TYR A 89 24.26 -12.02 33.15
N ASP A 90 25.37 -11.54 32.59
CA ASP A 90 26.72 -11.99 32.95
C ASP A 90 27.04 -11.74 34.43
N ASN A 91 26.50 -10.67 35.03
CA ASN A 91 26.61 -10.41 36.47
C ASN A 91 25.90 -11.46 37.35
N PHE A 92 25.03 -12.30 36.78
CA PHE A 92 24.47 -13.46 37.47
C PHE A 92 25.41 -14.67 37.44
N GLN A 93 26.26 -14.76 36.42
CA GLN A 93 27.25 -15.82 36.23
C GLN A 93 28.54 -15.45 36.97
N THR A 94 28.66 -15.84 38.23
CA THR A 94 29.89 -15.62 39.00
C THR A 94 30.42 -16.95 39.50
N GLU A 95 31.73 -17.17 39.39
CA GLU A 95 32.49 -18.43 39.60
C GLU A 95 32.24 -19.15 40.95
N THR A 96 31.53 -18.51 41.88
CA THR A 96 31.22 -19.00 43.23
C THR A 96 29.72 -19.22 43.51
N ARG A 97 28.83 -19.05 42.53
CA ARG A 97 27.37 -19.09 42.72
C ARG A 97 26.75 -20.45 42.40
N GLU A 98 25.65 -20.73 43.09
CA GLU A 98 24.85 -21.93 42.87
C GLU A 98 24.27 -21.93 41.46
N TYR A 99 24.58 -22.96 40.66
CA TYR A 99 24.03 -23.18 39.32
C TYR A 99 22.51 -22.99 39.25
N THR A 100 21.80 -23.33 40.33
CA THR A 100 20.36 -23.14 40.46
C THR A 100 19.94 -21.70 40.15
N MET A 101 20.65 -20.70 40.67
CA MET A 101 20.29 -19.29 40.50
C MET A 101 20.53 -18.75 39.10
N GLU A 102 21.56 -19.25 38.42
CA GLU A 102 21.83 -18.94 37.02
C GLU A 102 20.68 -19.44 36.12
N ILE A 103 20.19 -20.65 36.36
CA ILE A 103 19.03 -21.20 35.63
C ILE A 103 17.77 -20.37 35.86
N TRP A 104 17.45 -20.01 37.11
CA TRP A 104 16.26 -19.21 37.41
C TRP A 104 16.37 -17.78 36.87
N GLY A 105 17.57 -17.20 36.91
CA GLY A 105 17.87 -15.93 36.27
C GLY A 105 17.66 -16.00 34.76
N ALA A 106 18.21 -17.01 34.09
CA ALA A 106 18.05 -17.20 32.65
C ALA A 106 16.56 -17.31 32.26
N LEU A 107 15.80 -18.11 32.99
CA LEU A 107 14.37 -18.27 32.75
C LEU A 107 13.61 -16.95 32.92
N TYR A 108 13.93 -16.18 33.97
CA TYR A 108 13.35 -14.86 34.21
C TYR A 108 13.63 -13.89 33.05
N PHE A 109 14.87 -13.79 32.58
CA PHE A 109 15.25 -12.91 31.47
C PHE A 109 14.61 -13.33 30.15
N VAL A 110 14.57 -14.63 29.84
CA VAL A 110 13.93 -15.14 28.62
C VAL A 110 12.44 -14.80 28.60
N ILE A 111 11.72 -15.03 29.69
CA ILE A 111 10.29 -14.71 29.77
C ILE A 111 10.07 -13.19 29.66
N PHE A 112 10.87 -12.39 30.36
CA PHE A 112 10.75 -10.94 30.31
C PHE A 112 11.02 -10.37 28.92
N ILE A 113 12.11 -10.80 28.27
CA ILE A 113 12.52 -10.30 26.95
C ILE A 113 11.54 -10.75 25.87
N THR A 114 11.05 -11.99 25.91
CA THR A 114 10.09 -12.49 24.90
C THR A 114 8.75 -11.76 24.97
N ILE A 115 8.18 -11.64 26.18
CA ILE A 115 6.92 -10.91 26.39
C ILE A 115 7.12 -9.41 26.13
N GLY A 116 8.22 -8.84 26.64
CA GLY A 116 8.57 -7.44 26.42
C GLY A 116 8.73 -7.09 24.94
N ALA A 117 9.40 -7.95 24.16
CA ALA A 117 9.53 -7.78 22.71
C ALA A 117 8.18 -7.86 21.99
N PHE A 118 7.30 -8.79 22.40
CA PHE A 118 5.94 -8.86 21.83
C PHE A 118 5.15 -7.56 22.08
N ILE A 119 5.19 -7.03 23.30
CA ILE A 119 4.54 -5.75 23.62
C ILE A 119 5.20 -4.59 22.87
N GLY A 120 6.53 -4.58 22.75
CA GLY A 120 7.29 -3.57 22.01
C GLY A 120 7.00 -3.57 20.51
N ILE A 121 6.82 -4.74 19.89
CA ILE A 121 6.39 -4.84 18.49
C ILE A 121 4.97 -4.28 18.35
N ASN A 122 4.06 -4.59 19.28
CA ASN A 122 2.71 -4.03 19.25
C ASN A 122 2.73 -2.49 19.36
N LEU A 123 3.65 -1.92 20.15
CA LEU A 123 3.89 -0.48 20.17
C LEU A 123 4.36 0.03 18.81
N LEU A 124 5.34 -0.62 18.17
CA LEU A 124 5.83 -0.21 16.85
C LEU A 124 4.72 -0.24 15.80
N VAL A 125 3.86 -1.27 15.81
CA VAL A 125 2.67 -1.34 14.94
C VAL A 125 1.78 -0.13 15.17
N VAL A 126 1.49 0.22 16.43
CA VAL A 126 0.66 1.40 16.69
C VAL A 126 1.34 2.69 16.23
N VAL A 127 2.65 2.91 16.48
CA VAL A 127 3.38 4.09 15.96
C VAL A 127 3.19 4.17 14.43
N VAL A 128 3.47 3.08 13.72
CA VAL A 128 3.42 3.04 12.26
C VAL A 128 2.01 3.30 11.77
N THR A 129 0.99 2.66 12.35
CA THR A 129 -0.40 2.88 11.94
C THR A 129 -0.86 4.30 12.22
N THR A 130 -0.51 4.89 13.37
CA THR A 130 -0.83 6.30 13.67
C THR A 130 -0.13 7.26 12.71
N ASN A 131 1.11 6.96 12.32
CA ASN A 131 1.84 7.77 11.37
C ASN A 131 1.21 7.69 9.97
N LEU A 132 0.86 6.49 9.51
CA LEU A 132 0.14 6.28 8.25
C LEU A 132 -1.23 6.97 8.26
N GLU A 133 -1.98 6.88 9.36
CA GLU A 133 -3.27 7.56 9.50
C GLU A 133 -3.11 9.09 9.43
N GLN A 134 -2.06 9.65 10.04
CA GLN A 134 -1.75 11.08 9.93
C GLN A 134 -1.35 11.49 8.50
N MET A 135 -0.58 10.67 7.79
CA MET A 135 -0.23 10.90 6.37
C MET A 135 -1.48 10.88 5.48
N MET A 136 -2.35 9.87 5.65
CA MET A 136 -3.61 9.77 4.90
C MET A 136 -4.56 10.94 5.18
N LYS A 137 -4.65 11.40 6.43
CA LYS A 137 -5.46 12.59 6.78
C LYS A 137 -4.90 13.88 6.19
N ALA A 138 -3.58 14.02 6.07
CA ALA A 138 -2.97 15.17 5.43
C ALA A 138 -3.29 15.23 3.92
N GLU A 139 -3.24 14.07 3.23
CA GLU A 139 -3.61 13.97 1.81
C GLU A 139 -5.11 14.18 1.59
N GLN A 140 -5.97 13.61 2.44
CA GLN A 140 -7.42 13.83 2.38
C GLN A 140 -7.81 15.27 2.71
N GLY A 141 -7.10 15.93 3.64
CA GLY A 141 -7.33 17.35 3.94
C GLY A 141 -7.02 18.26 2.76
N GLN A 142 -6.01 17.93 1.95
CA GLN A 142 -5.72 18.60 0.68
C GLN A 142 -6.79 18.30 -0.38
N GLN A 143 -7.26 17.05 -0.49
CA GLN A 143 -8.33 16.70 -1.44
C GLN A 143 -9.68 17.32 -1.06
N ILE A 144 -10.07 17.34 0.22
CA ILE A 144 -11.32 17.96 0.70
C ILE A 144 -11.26 19.48 0.59
N GLN A 145 -10.11 20.12 0.79
CA GLN A 145 -10.00 21.58 0.61
C GLN A 145 -10.06 21.99 -0.87
N MET A 146 -9.56 21.14 -1.78
CA MET A 146 -9.83 21.27 -3.22
C MET A 146 -11.31 21.01 -3.54
N GLN A 147 -11.90 19.93 -3.01
CA GLN A 147 -13.29 19.54 -3.28
C GLN A 147 -14.33 20.49 -2.64
N PHE A 148 -14.07 21.09 -1.49
CA PHE A 148 -14.98 22.05 -0.84
C PHE A 148 -14.92 23.45 -1.51
N SER A 149 -13.79 23.79 -2.15
CA SER A 149 -13.76 24.94 -3.07
C SER A 149 -14.51 24.68 -4.38
N GLU A 150 -14.66 23.40 -4.78
CA GLU A 150 -15.46 22.97 -5.94
C GLU A 150 -16.96 22.76 -5.60
N THR A 151 -17.30 22.29 -4.39
CA THR A 151 -18.68 21.88 -4.04
C THR A 151 -19.64 23.05 -3.79
N ASP A 152 -19.15 24.26 -3.49
CA ASP A 152 -20.01 25.46 -3.48
C ASP A 152 -20.41 25.91 -4.91
N LYS A 153 -19.95 25.19 -5.94
CA LYS A 153 -20.30 25.42 -7.34
C LYS A 153 -20.48 24.11 -8.09
N GLU A 154 -21.46 23.27 -7.73
CA GLU A 154 -22.09 22.48 -8.78
C GLU A 154 -23.48 21.97 -8.39
N GLU A 155 -24.43 22.42 -9.21
CA GLU A 155 -25.84 22.07 -9.24
C GLU A 155 -26.03 20.61 -9.71
N GLU A 156 -27.10 20.01 -9.19
CA GLU A 156 -27.98 19.02 -9.82
C GLU A 156 -27.49 18.32 -11.11
N TYR A 157 -26.95 17.11 -10.93
CA TYR A 157 -26.57 16.21 -12.02
C TYR A 157 -27.79 15.50 -12.62
N SER A 158 -28.08 15.77 -13.90
CA SER A 158 -28.88 14.88 -14.74
C SER A 158 -28.25 14.73 -16.12
N ASP A 159 -27.83 13.49 -16.38
CA ASP A 159 -27.79 12.79 -17.66
C ASP A 159 -26.66 13.11 -18.66
N ASN A 160 -25.74 12.14 -18.73
CA ASN A 160 -25.10 11.58 -19.92
C ASN A 160 -24.73 12.52 -21.09
N GLU A 161 -23.44 12.88 -21.12
CA GLU A 161 -22.54 13.14 -22.27
C GLU A 161 -21.65 14.31 -21.88
N LEU A 162 -20.37 14.06 -21.59
CA LEU A 162 -19.37 15.12 -21.40
C LEU A 162 -19.22 15.89 -22.73
N PRO A 163 -19.75 17.13 -22.85
CA PRO A 163 -19.63 17.87 -24.08
C PRO A 163 -18.33 18.66 -23.96
N LEU A 164 -17.34 18.29 -24.77
CA LEU A 164 -16.07 19.02 -24.89
C LEU A 164 -16.33 20.37 -25.61
N VAL A 165 -17.05 21.28 -24.97
CA VAL A 165 -17.37 22.60 -25.49
C VAL A 165 -16.18 23.52 -25.19
N HIS A 166 -15.19 23.57 -26.09
CA HIS A 166 -14.63 24.88 -26.46
C HIS A 166 -13.68 24.97 -27.67
N CYS A 167 -13.47 23.92 -28.48
CA CYS A 167 -12.66 24.09 -29.70
C CYS A 167 -13.48 24.38 -30.97
N ALA A 168 -14.78 24.04 -31.00
CA ALA A 168 -15.62 24.25 -32.17
C ALA A 168 -16.12 25.70 -32.30
N VAL A 169 -16.53 26.32 -31.18
CA VAL A 169 -16.99 27.73 -31.15
C VAL A 169 -15.84 28.71 -31.39
N ALA A 170 -14.63 28.38 -30.90
CA ALA A 170 -13.42 29.18 -31.15
C ALA A 170 -12.96 29.14 -32.63
N ARG A 171 -13.45 28.17 -33.41
CA ARG A 171 -13.12 28.00 -34.83
C ARG A 171 -14.22 28.51 -35.77
N ALA A 172 -15.33 29.01 -35.23
CA ALA A 172 -16.38 29.62 -36.03
C ALA A 172 -15.83 30.90 -36.68
N GLU A 173 -16.01 31.02 -38.00
CA GLU A 173 -15.55 32.17 -38.77
C GLU A 173 -16.09 33.47 -38.16
N VAL A 174 -15.16 34.41 -37.94
CA VAL A 174 -15.36 35.68 -37.25
C VAL A 174 -16.57 36.43 -37.82
N SER A 175 -17.53 36.78 -36.96
CA SER A 175 -18.68 37.60 -37.34
C SER A 175 -18.19 38.92 -37.94
N GLY A 176 -18.63 39.26 -39.15
CA GLY A 176 -18.21 40.46 -39.91
C GLY A 176 -18.67 41.81 -39.35
N LEU A 177 -18.93 41.93 -38.05
CA LEU A 177 -19.11 43.23 -37.38
C LEU A 177 -17.76 43.78 -36.89
N PRO A 178 -17.53 45.10 -36.96
CA PRO A 178 -16.36 45.72 -36.33
C PRO A 178 -16.42 45.48 -34.82
N GLN A 179 -15.62 44.55 -34.32
CA GLN A 179 -15.44 44.38 -32.89
C GLN A 179 -14.54 45.51 -32.38
N GLU A 180 -14.99 46.23 -31.37
CA GLU A 180 -14.09 47.10 -30.60
C GLU A 180 -13.03 46.21 -29.94
N PRO A 181 -11.74 46.62 -29.96
CA PRO A 181 -10.72 45.86 -29.26
C PRO A 181 -11.12 45.75 -27.80
N LEU A 182 -11.12 44.53 -27.26
CA LEU A 182 -11.27 44.28 -25.84
C LEU A 182 -10.17 45.06 -25.10
N MET A 183 -10.48 46.28 -24.68
CA MET A 183 -9.74 46.98 -23.64
C MET A 183 -10.06 46.23 -22.36
N GLY A 184 -9.24 45.22 -22.07
CA GLY A 184 -9.24 44.55 -20.79
C GLY A 184 -9.18 45.60 -19.69
N GLY A 185 -10.13 45.53 -18.74
CA GLY A 185 -10.02 46.30 -17.51
C GLY A 185 -8.66 46.04 -16.85
N PRO A 186 -8.19 46.94 -15.97
CA PRO A 186 -6.86 46.81 -15.38
C PRO A 186 -6.73 45.44 -14.70
N LEU A 187 -5.92 44.56 -15.31
CA LEU A 187 -5.59 43.19 -14.86
C LEU A 187 -4.70 43.23 -13.61
N SER A 188 -5.10 44.00 -12.60
CA SER A 188 -4.36 44.23 -11.36
C SER A 188 -4.25 42.98 -10.47
N ASN A 189 -5.07 41.96 -10.73
CA ASN A 189 -4.99 40.63 -10.09
C ASN A 189 -4.15 39.61 -10.88
N LEU A 190 -3.70 39.96 -12.08
CA LEU A 190 -2.81 39.13 -12.90
C LEU A 190 -1.35 39.51 -12.60
N SER A 191 -0.93 39.31 -11.36
CA SER A 191 0.49 39.32 -11.02
C SER A 191 1.18 38.09 -11.62
N GLU A 192 2.49 38.18 -11.83
CA GLU A 192 3.33 37.11 -12.38
C GLU A 192 3.15 35.79 -11.59
N ASN A 193 3.00 35.87 -10.27
CA ASN A 193 2.69 34.73 -9.41
C ASN A 193 1.32 34.06 -9.69
N THR A 194 0.30 34.82 -10.09
CA THR A 194 -1.03 34.30 -10.44
C THR A 194 -0.93 33.51 -11.75
N CYS A 195 -0.10 33.99 -12.68
CA CYS A 195 0.22 33.29 -13.92
C CYS A 195 0.98 31.98 -13.64
N ASP A 196 2.01 32.03 -12.79
CA ASP A 196 2.78 30.83 -12.41
C ASP A 196 1.92 29.79 -11.71
N ASN A 197 1.08 30.22 -10.76
CA ASN A 197 0.12 29.33 -10.09
C ASN A 197 -0.86 28.69 -11.08
N PHE A 198 -1.33 29.46 -12.07
CA PHE A 198 -2.23 28.93 -13.09
C PHE A 198 -1.53 27.90 -13.99
N CYS A 199 -0.27 28.14 -14.38
CA CYS A 199 0.54 27.18 -15.13
C CYS A 199 0.74 25.88 -14.36
N LEU A 200 1.04 25.95 -13.06
CA LEU A 200 1.18 24.76 -12.20
C LEU A 200 -0.13 23.96 -12.11
N VAL A 201 -1.27 24.65 -11.98
CA VAL A 201 -2.59 23.98 -11.96
C VAL A 201 -2.89 23.31 -13.29
N LEU A 202 -2.60 23.98 -14.42
CA LEU A 202 -2.77 23.38 -15.75
C LEU A 202 -1.88 22.15 -15.96
N GLU A 203 -0.63 22.20 -15.50
CA GLU A 203 0.30 21.08 -15.57
C GLU A 203 -0.21 19.89 -14.73
N ALA A 204 -0.69 20.16 -13.50
CA ALA A 204 -1.29 19.13 -12.64
C ALA A 204 -2.56 18.51 -13.24
N ILE A 205 -3.44 19.32 -13.86
CA ILE A 205 -4.63 18.81 -14.55
C ILE A 205 -4.22 17.94 -15.74
N GLN A 206 -3.23 18.38 -16.52
CA GLN A 206 -2.74 17.62 -17.67
C GLN A 206 -2.13 16.28 -17.25
N GLU A 207 -1.38 16.25 -16.14
CA GLU A 207 -0.82 15.02 -15.57
C GLU A 207 -1.91 14.07 -15.06
N ASN A 208 -2.91 14.59 -14.33
CA ASN A 208 -4.07 13.79 -13.88
C ASN A 208 -4.84 13.18 -15.06
N LEU A 209 -5.06 13.93 -16.14
CA LEU A 209 -5.72 13.42 -17.34
C LEU A 209 -4.88 12.32 -18.04
N MET A 210 -3.56 12.43 -18.00
CA MET A 210 -2.65 11.42 -18.54
C MET A 210 -2.75 10.11 -17.73
N GLN A 211 -2.70 10.20 -16.40
CA GLN A 211 -2.82 9.04 -15.52
C GLN A 211 -4.18 8.35 -15.67
N TYR A 212 -5.27 9.13 -15.74
CA TYR A 212 -6.60 8.57 -15.96
C TYR A 212 -6.68 7.77 -17.28
N LYS A 213 -6.04 8.29 -18.34
CA LYS A 213 -5.98 7.59 -19.63
C LYS A 213 -5.22 6.27 -19.52
N GLU A 214 -4.08 6.26 -18.84
CA GLU A 214 -3.27 5.06 -18.64
C GLU A 214 -4.04 3.98 -17.86
N ILE A 215 -4.67 4.36 -16.74
CA ILE A 215 -5.50 3.44 -15.93
C ILE A 215 -6.64 2.85 -16.77
N ARG A 216 -7.30 3.66 -17.59
CA ARG A 216 -8.39 3.20 -18.47
C ARG A 216 -7.89 2.22 -19.53
N ASP A 217 -6.73 2.48 -20.10
CA ASP A 217 -6.15 1.61 -21.13
C ASP A 217 -5.68 0.27 -20.52
N GLU A 218 -5.12 0.29 -19.31
CA GLU A 218 -4.78 -0.91 -18.54
C GLU A 218 -6.03 -1.74 -18.17
N LEU A 219 -7.09 -1.08 -17.69
CA LEU A 219 -8.36 -1.74 -17.39
C LEU A 219 -8.95 -2.42 -18.63
N ASN A 220 -8.97 -1.75 -19.77
CA ASN A 220 -9.44 -2.33 -21.03
C ASN A 220 -8.61 -3.57 -21.43
N ARG A 221 -7.28 -3.52 -21.24
CA ARG A 221 -6.42 -4.66 -21.52
C ARG A 221 -6.75 -5.85 -20.60
N ILE A 222 -6.95 -5.62 -19.31
CA ILE A 222 -7.33 -6.67 -18.34
C ILE A 222 -8.68 -7.29 -18.75
N VAL A 223 -9.65 -6.47 -19.15
CA VAL A 223 -10.97 -6.95 -19.59
C VAL A 223 -10.86 -7.86 -20.82
N GLU A 224 -10.03 -7.50 -21.81
CA GLU A 224 -9.79 -8.34 -22.98
C GLU A 224 -9.03 -9.64 -22.64
N GLU A 225 -8.04 -9.58 -21.74
CA GLU A 225 -7.34 -10.78 -21.26
C GLU A 225 -8.32 -11.75 -20.56
N VAL A 226 -9.16 -11.26 -19.64
CA VAL A 226 -10.18 -12.07 -18.95
C VAL A 226 -11.20 -12.66 -19.93
N ARG A 227 -11.63 -11.88 -20.93
CA ARG A 227 -12.55 -12.36 -21.97
C ARG A 227 -11.91 -13.50 -22.77
N SER A 228 -10.63 -13.38 -23.12
CA SER A 228 -9.90 -14.39 -23.89
C SER A 228 -9.70 -15.71 -23.13
N ILE A 229 -9.45 -15.64 -21.81
CA ILE A 229 -9.32 -16.82 -20.95
C ILE A 229 -10.65 -17.57 -20.87
N ARG A 230 -11.75 -16.85 -20.63
CA ARG A 230 -13.10 -17.44 -20.60
C ARG A 230 -13.42 -18.15 -21.91
N PHE A 231 -13.15 -17.51 -23.04
CA PHE A 231 -13.40 -18.09 -24.36
C PHE A 231 -12.56 -19.36 -24.61
N ASN A 232 -11.29 -19.37 -24.19
CA ASN A 232 -10.44 -20.55 -24.30
C ASN A 232 -10.93 -21.71 -23.41
N GLN A 233 -11.38 -21.43 -22.19
CA GLN A 233 -11.95 -22.44 -21.28
C GLN A 233 -13.23 -23.06 -21.84
N GLU A 234 -14.14 -22.25 -22.37
CA GLU A 234 -15.37 -22.73 -23.00
C GLU A 234 -15.08 -23.64 -24.21
N GLN A 235 -14.09 -23.28 -25.04
CA GLN A 235 -13.65 -24.13 -26.15
C GLN A 235 -13.01 -25.46 -25.70
N GLU A 236 -12.23 -25.43 -24.61
CA GLU A 236 -11.61 -26.63 -24.05
C GLU A 236 -12.67 -27.58 -23.47
N GLU A 237 -13.68 -27.04 -22.77
CA GLU A 237 -14.82 -27.81 -22.29
C GLU A 237 -15.64 -28.43 -23.42
N GLU A 238 -15.91 -27.68 -24.50
CA GLU A 238 -16.59 -28.24 -25.69
C GLU A 238 -15.80 -29.39 -26.33
N MET A 239 -14.47 -29.26 -26.43
CA MET A 239 -13.61 -30.33 -26.96
C MET A 239 -13.64 -31.57 -26.07
N LEU A 240 -13.58 -31.41 -24.75
CA LEU A 240 -13.68 -32.53 -23.80
C LEU A 240 -15.05 -33.21 -23.88
N HIS A 241 -16.13 -32.45 -23.97
CA HIS A 241 -17.48 -32.99 -24.08
C HIS A 241 -17.68 -33.76 -25.39
N LYS A 242 -17.13 -33.24 -26.50
CA LYS A 242 -17.11 -33.94 -27.79
C LYS A 242 -16.31 -35.25 -27.72
N GLN A 243 -15.14 -35.23 -27.08
CA GLN A 243 -14.29 -36.42 -26.93
C GLN A 243 -14.96 -37.49 -26.04
N LEU A 244 -15.64 -37.07 -24.97
CA LEU A 244 -16.45 -37.95 -24.12
C LEU A 244 -17.65 -38.55 -24.88
N SER A 245 -18.34 -37.75 -25.70
CA SER A 245 -19.46 -38.25 -26.52
C SER A 245 -19.00 -39.28 -27.56
N MET A 246 -17.79 -39.12 -28.09
CA MET A 246 -17.16 -40.06 -29.01
C MET A 246 -16.74 -41.37 -28.32
N SER A 247 -16.20 -41.31 -27.10
CA SER A 247 -15.82 -42.52 -26.36
C SER A 247 -17.04 -43.32 -25.89
N VAL A 248 -18.10 -42.64 -25.43
CA VAL A 248 -19.36 -43.30 -25.04
C VAL A 248 -20.06 -43.96 -26.23
N SER A 249 -19.96 -43.37 -27.44
CA SER A 249 -20.50 -43.99 -28.65
C SER A 249 -19.70 -45.23 -29.11
N ALA A 250 -18.41 -45.31 -28.77
CA ALA A 250 -17.56 -46.47 -29.08
C ALA A 250 -17.84 -47.68 -28.19
N GLU A 251 -18.32 -47.47 -26.95
CA GLU A 251 -18.61 -48.55 -26.00
C GLU A 251 -19.93 -49.28 -26.28
N SER A 252 -20.81 -48.73 -27.15
CA SER A 252 -22.14 -49.28 -27.41
C SER A 252 -22.31 -50.01 -28.76
N LYS A 253 -21.25 -50.22 -29.56
CA LYS A 253 -21.41 -50.80 -30.93
C LYS A 253 -20.52 -52.00 -31.22
N SER A 254 -21.14 -53.04 -31.79
CA SER A 254 -20.50 -54.32 -32.13
C SER A 254 -19.40 -54.16 -33.19
N SER A 255 -18.38 -55.02 -33.11
CA SER A 255 -17.07 -54.91 -33.76
C SER A 255 -17.05 -54.77 -35.29
N LEU A 256 -18.13 -55.12 -35.99
CA LEU A 256 -18.23 -54.91 -37.45
C LEU A 256 -18.53 -53.45 -37.82
N ASP A 257 -19.32 -52.74 -37.01
CA ASP A 257 -19.69 -51.33 -37.24
C ASP A 257 -18.49 -50.40 -36.97
N LEU A 258 -17.58 -50.80 -36.07
CA LEU A 258 -16.35 -50.06 -35.76
C LEU A 258 -15.39 -49.94 -36.96
N ARG A 259 -15.34 -50.95 -37.86
CA ARG A 259 -14.40 -50.93 -38.98
C ARG A 259 -14.91 -50.10 -40.15
N GLU A 260 -16.23 -50.10 -40.35
CA GLU A 260 -16.88 -49.28 -41.39
C GLU A 260 -16.90 -47.80 -40.98
N MET A 261 -17.16 -47.53 -39.69
CA MET A 261 -17.17 -46.16 -39.15
C MET A 261 -15.76 -45.55 -39.05
N ALA A 262 -14.74 -46.34 -38.70
CA ALA A 262 -13.34 -45.87 -38.75
C ALA A 262 -12.92 -45.48 -40.17
N CYS A 263 -13.30 -46.26 -41.18
CA CYS A 263 -13.00 -45.95 -42.58
C CYS A 263 -13.74 -44.68 -43.05
N GLN A 264 -15.00 -44.49 -42.63
CA GLN A 264 -15.76 -43.28 -42.94
C GLN A 264 -15.19 -42.04 -42.23
N GLN A 265 -14.69 -42.20 -41.01
CA GLN A 265 -14.08 -41.12 -40.24
C GLN A 265 -12.70 -40.72 -40.79
N ASP A 266 -11.93 -41.68 -41.28
CA ASP A 266 -10.70 -41.41 -42.05
C ASP A 266 -11.02 -40.70 -43.38
N LEU A 267 -12.11 -41.07 -44.05
CA LEU A 267 -12.55 -40.41 -45.28
C LEU A 267 -12.97 -38.94 -45.04
N ILE A 268 -13.71 -38.67 -43.96
CA ILE A 268 -14.09 -37.30 -43.57
C ILE A 268 -12.86 -36.50 -43.12
N THR A 269 -11.92 -37.12 -42.39
CA THR A 269 -10.67 -36.47 -41.98
C THR A 269 -9.79 -36.13 -43.20
N ALA A 270 -9.74 -37.00 -44.20
CA ALA A 270 -9.07 -36.73 -45.46
C ALA A 270 -9.75 -35.59 -46.24
N LEU A 271 -11.09 -35.56 -46.30
CA LEU A 271 -11.85 -34.50 -46.97
C LEU A 271 -11.66 -33.14 -46.29
N VAL A 272 -11.71 -33.09 -44.95
CA VAL A 272 -11.48 -31.86 -44.19
C VAL A 272 -10.05 -31.34 -44.37
N ASN A 273 -9.05 -32.23 -44.40
CA ASN A 273 -7.69 -31.81 -44.68
C ASN A 273 -7.51 -31.32 -46.13
N MET A 274 -8.21 -31.91 -47.10
CA MET A 274 -8.19 -31.39 -48.47
C MET A 274 -8.86 -30.02 -48.59
N ASP A 275 -9.97 -29.78 -47.89
CA ASP A 275 -10.65 -28.48 -47.90
C ASP A 275 -9.78 -27.38 -47.26
N LYS A 276 -9.10 -27.72 -46.15
CA LYS A 276 -8.15 -26.82 -45.49
C LYS A 276 -6.94 -26.48 -46.38
N VAL A 277 -6.49 -27.41 -47.22
CA VAL A 277 -5.45 -27.15 -48.23
C VAL A 277 -6.00 -26.27 -49.37
N HIS A 278 -7.28 -26.41 -49.73
CA HIS A 278 -7.92 -25.56 -50.73
C HIS A 278 -8.11 -24.11 -50.26
N ASP A 279 -8.50 -23.91 -49.00
CA ASP A 279 -8.58 -22.60 -48.34
C ASP A 279 -7.20 -21.95 -48.17
N SER A 280 -6.17 -22.75 -47.87
CA SER A 280 -4.79 -22.23 -47.78
C SER A 280 -4.28 -21.76 -49.13
N ASN A 281 -4.60 -22.47 -50.22
CA ASN A 281 -4.19 -22.10 -51.58
C ASN A 281 -4.97 -20.89 -52.13
N THR A 282 -6.25 -20.73 -51.80
CA THR A 282 -7.04 -19.55 -52.19
C THR A 282 -6.60 -18.30 -51.44
N ASN A 283 -6.25 -18.41 -50.15
CA ASN A 283 -5.69 -17.29 -49.38
C ASN A 283 -4.30 -16.85 -49.89
N ILE A 284 -3.46 -17.78 -50.36
CA ILE A 284 -2.17 -17.45 -51.00
C ILE A 284 -2.40 -16.73 -52.35
N LEU A 285 -3.37 -17.17 -53.15
CA LEU A 285 -3.75 -16.49 -54.40
C LEU A 285 -4.33 -15.08 -54.17
N LEU A 286 -5.14 -14.90 -53.13
CA LEU A 286 -5.72 -13.60 -52.77
C LEU A 286 -4.65 -12.62 -52.28
N ASN A 287 -3.68 -13.09 -51.48
CA ASN A 287 -2.56 -12.27 -51.02
C ASN A 287 -1.59 -11.90 -52.14
N LYS A 288 -1.38 -12.78 -53.13
CA LYS A 288 -0.55 -12.47 -54.30
C LYS A 288 -1.18 -11.39 -55.19
N HIS A 289 -2.51 -11.31 -55.22
CA HIS A 289 -3.23 -10.27 -55.98
C HIS A 289 -3.24 -8.90 -55.28
N LYS A 290 -3.16 -8.88 -53.93
CA LYS A 290 -3.10 -7.66 -53.12
C LYS A 290 -1.70 -7.01 -53.07
N ALA A 291 -0.65 -7.80 -53.31
CA ALA A 291 0.74 -7.32 -53.36
C ALA A 291 1.18 -6.80 -54.75
N SER A 292 0.33 -6.92 -55.78
CA SER A 292 0.64 -6.51 -57.17
C SER A 292 -0.22 -5.33 -57.67
N ARG A 293 -0.83 -4.55 -56.77
CA ARG A 293 -1.60 -3.36 -57.13
C ARG A 293 -1.12 -2.13 -56.37
#